data_AF-A0A8T2GXW6-F1
#
_entry.id   AF-A0A8T2GXW6-F1
#
_cell.length_a   1.000
_cell.length_b   1.000
_cell.length_c   1.000
_cell.angle_alpha   90.00
_cell.angle_beta   90.00
_cell.angle_gamma   90.00
#
_symmetry.space_group_name_H-M   'P 1'
#
loop_
_entity.id
_entity.type
_entity.pdbx_description
1 polymer ?
#
loop_
_entity_poly.entity_id
_entity_poly.type
_entity_poly.pdbx_seq_one_letter_code
_entity_poly.pdbx_strand_id
1 'polypeptide(L)'
;MQITLSLYFLFKSYQKSHNVFISLQVINKTPQKVKKMAAITSATVTIPSFTGLKLAVSSKPKTLSTISRSSYATRAPPKLALKSSLKDFGVIAVATAASIVLAGNAMAMEVLLGSDDGSLAFVPSEFTVAKGEKIVFKNNAGFPHNVVFDEDEIPSGVDASKISMDETALLNGAGETYEVTLTEPGSYGFYCAPHQGAGMVGKLTVK
;
A
#
# COMPACT_ATOMS: atom_id res chain seq x y z
N MET A 1 39.36 -1.62 19.10
CA MET A 1 37.93 -1.37 18.82
C MET A 1 37.68 -0.23 17.82
N GLN A 2 38.59 0.75 17.66
CA GLN A 2 38.45 1.83 16.66
C GLN A 2 38.67 1.40 15.19
N ILE A 3 39.52 0.39 14.94
CA ILE A 3 39.95 0.03 13.57
C ILE A 3 38.87 -0.76 12.81
N THR A 4 38.07 -1.56 13.51
CA THR A 4 36.98 -2.35 12.94
C THR A 4 35.77 -1.50 12.52
N LEU A 5 35.56 -0.34 13.14
CA LEU A 5 34.45 0.55 12.80
C LEU A 5 34.74 1.33 11.51
N SER A 6 35.99 1.73 11.28
CA SER A 6 36.40 2.48 10.08
C SER A 6 36.30 1.66 8.80
N LEU A 7 36.61 0.36 8.84
CA LEU A 7 36.43 -0.53 7.69
C LEU A 7 34.95 -0.77 7.33
N TYR A 8 34.06 -0.78 8.33
CA TYR A 8 32.63 -1.00 8.11
C TYR A 8 31.97 0.16 7.36
N PHE A 9 32.34 1.41 7.72
CA PHE A 9 31.87 2.61 7.01
C PHE A 9 32.40 2.70 5.58
N LEU A 10 33.65 2.29 5.34
CA LEU A 10 34.22 2.29 3.99
C LEU A 10 33.55 1.25 3.07
N PHE A 11 33.14 0.10 3.63
CA PHE A 11 32.47 -0.97 2.87
C PHE A 11 31.02 -0.61 2.50
N LYS A 12 30.27 0.03 3.42
CA LYS A 12 28.90 0.51 3.14
C LYS A 12 28.88 1.64 2.09
N SER A 13 29.86 2.56 2.13
CA SER A 13 29.97 3.64 1.13
C SER A 13 30.33 3.11 -0.27
N TYR A 14 31.12 2.05 -0.36
CA TYR A 14 31.47 1.41 -1.64
C TYR A 14 30.29 0.65 -2.28
N GLN A 15 29.46 -0.03 -1.48
CA GLN A 15 28.26 -0.74 -1.97
C GLN A 15 27.17 0.19 -2.50
N LYS A 16 27.09 1.45 -2.02
CA LYS A 16 26.12 2.45 -2.48
C LYS A 16 26.50 3.09 -3.83
N SER A 17 27.77 3.02 -4.24
CA SER A 17 28.27 3.63 -5.49
C SER A 17 28.41 2.65 -6.65
N HIS A 18 28.53 1.35 -6.36
CA HIS A 18 28.56 0.28 -7.35
C HIS A 18 27.52 -0.76 -6.95
N ASN A 19 26.44 -0.88 -7.72
CA ASN A 19 25.29 -1.77 -7.51
C ASN A 19 25.69 -3.27 -7.55
N VAL A 20 26.55 -3.70 -6.62
CA VAL A 20 27.25 -4.99 -6.61
C VAL A 20 26.75 -5.78 -5.40
N PHE A 21 25.69 -6.55 -5.61
CA PHE A 21 25.14 -7.49 -4.64
C PHE A 21 26.13 -8.66 -4.45
N ILE A 22 27.01 -8.58 -3.46
CA ILE A 22 27.84 -9.74 -3.06
C ILE A 22 27.05 -10.53 -2.01
N SER A 23 26.45 -11.63 -2.45
CA SER A 23 25.83 -12.61 -1.58
C SER A 23 26.92 -13.28 -0.72
N LEU A 24 27.03 -12.87 0.55
CA LEU A 24 27.96 -13.47 1.49
C LEU A 24 27.37 -14.79 2.01
N GLN A 25 27.53 -15.86 1.23
CA GLN A 25 27.29 -17.22 1.72
C GLN A 25 28.37 -17.57 2.75
N VAL A 26 27.98 -17.64 4.02
CA VAL A 26 28.79 -18.20 5.10
C VAL A 26 28.92 -19.71 4.85
N ILE A 27 30.04 -20.12 4.26
CA ILE A 27 30.42 -21.53 4.09
C ILE A 27 30.98 -22.03 5.42
N ASN A 28 30.12 -22.57 6.28
CA ASN A 28 30.56 -23.39 7.41
C ASN A 28 30.85 -24.81 6.90
N LYS A 29 32.14 -25.11 6.70
CA LYS A 29 32.65 -26.45 6.38
C LYS A 29 32.60 -27.34 7.63
N THR A 30 32.12 -28.57 7.43
CA THR A 30 31.79 -29.65 8.38
C THR A 30 32.99 -30.24 9.14
N PRO A 31 32.73 -31.13 10.11
CA PRO A 31 33.22 -32.51 9.92
C PRO A 31 32.10 -33.56 9.85
N GLN A 32 32.22 -34.35 8.79
CA GLN A 32 31.33 -35.39 8.31
C GLN A 32 31.42 -36.64 9.21
N LYS A 33 30.29 -37.05 9.83
CA LYS A 33 30.16 -38.36 10.47
C LYS A 33 29.42 -39.29 9.51
N VAL A 34 30.19 -40.22 8.94
CA VAL A 34 29.75 -41.23 7.98
C VAL A 34 28.66 -42.12 8.60
N LYS A 35 27.45 -42.06 8.05
CA LYS A 35 26.44 -43.11 8.20
C LYS A 35 25.82 -43.42 6.85
N LYS A 36 26.21 -44.60 6.35
CA LYS A 36 25.48 -45.55 5.50
C LYS A 36 24.57 -44.96 4.41
N MET A 37 25.03 -45.12 3.18
CA MET A 37 24.21 -45.06 1.97
C MET A 37 23.11 -46.13 2.02
N ALA A 38 21.87 -45.72 1.83
CA ALA A 38 20.76 -46.60 1.49
C ALA A 38 19.89 -45.92 0.43
N ALA A 39 19.82 -46.59 -0.72
CA ALA A 39 18.79 -46.58 -1.76
C ALA A 39 18.08 -45.25 -2.10
N ILE A 40 18.38 -44.79 -3.32
CA ILE A 40 17.56 -43.89 -4.12
C ILE A 40 16.31 -44.66 -4.55
N THR A 41 15.13 -44.22 -4.11
CA THR A 41 13.84 -44.69 -4.64
C THR A 41 13.12 -43.49 -5.23
N SER A 42 13.16 -43.37 -6.56
CA SER A 42 12.40 -42.39 -7.32
C SER A 42 10.90 -42.71 -7.22
N ALA A 43 10.11 -41.84 -6.60
CA ALA A 43 8.65 -41.94 -6.60
C ALA A 43 8.10 -41.16 -7.81
N THR A 44 7.40 -41.87 -8.68
CA THR A 44 6.67 -41.35 -9.83
C THR A 44 5.51 -40.45 -9.37
N VAL A 45 5.42 -39.24 -9.92
CA VAL A 45 4.30 -38.32 -9.69
C VAL A 45 3.20 -38.66 -10.70
N THR A 46 2.10 -39.21 -10.21
CA THR A 46 0.88 -39.48 -10.99
C THR A 46 0.08 -38.20 -11.14
N ILE A 47 -0.23 -37.85 -12.39
CA ILE A 47 -1.04 -36.70 -12.81
C ILE A 47 -2.52 -37.09 -12.71
N PRO A 48 -3.37 -36.43 -11.89
CA PRO A 48 -4.80 -36.62 -11.99
C PRO A 48 -5.35 -35.86 -13.21
N SER A 49 -5.87 -36.63 -14.17
CA SER A 49 -6.59 -36.16 -15.35
C SER A 49 -7.92 -35.54 -14.93
N PHE A 50 -8.14 -34.25 -15.23
CA PHE A 50 -9.42 -33.58 -15.07
C PHE A 50 -10.25 -33.75 -16.36
N THR A 51 -11.06 -34.80 -16.42
CA THR A 51 -12.17 -34.93 -17.38
C THR A 51 -13.42 -34.30 -16.79
N GLY A 52 -13.90 -33.17 -17.33
CA GLY A 52 -15.15 -32.60 -16.84
C GLY A 52 -15.61 -31.26 -17.42
N LEU A 53 -15.29 -30.89 -18.66
CA LEU A 53 -16.04 -29.80 -19.33
C LEU A 53 -17.35 -30.37 -19.91
N LYS A 54 -18.49 -30.00 -19.31
CA LYS A 54 -19.80 -30.13 -19.94
C LYS A 54 -20.25 -28.78 -20.46
N LEU A 55 -19.99 -28.55 -21.73
CA LEU A 55 -20.60 -27.49 -22.54
C LEU A 55 -22.06 -27.85 -22.80
N ALA A 56 -22.99 -27.02 -22.32
CA ALA A 56 -24.36 -27.01 -22.80
C ALA A 56 -24.49 -25.85 -23.80
N VAL A 57 -24.32 -26.16 -25.09
CA VAL A 57 -24.85 -25.37 -26.19
C VAL A 57 -26.30 -25.79 -26.37
N SER A 58 -27.22 -24.83 -26.25
CA SER A 58 -28.57 -24.94 -26.80
C SER A 58 -28.85 -23.72 -27.68
N SER A 59 -29.60 -23.96 -28.74
CA SER A 59 -29.44 -23.39 -30.06
C SER A 59 -30.61 -22.49 -30.48
N LYS A 60 -30.30 -21.31 -31.08
CA LYS A 60 -30.99 -20.59 -32.20
C LYS A 60 -32.49 -20.18 -32.03
N PRO A 61 -33.08 -19.36 -32.95
CA PRO A 61 -32.65 -18.09 -33.58
C PRO A 61 -33.77 -17.00 -33.67
N LYS A 62 -33.39 -15.81 -34.19
CA LYS A 62 -34.23 -14.75 -34.83
C LYS A 62 -35.28 -14.04 -33.95
N THR A 63 -35.16 -12.71 -33.81
CA THR A 63 -35.84 -11.73 -34.67
C THR A 63 -35.41 -10.29 -34.37
N LEU A 64 -35.43 -9.53 -35.46
CA LEU A 64 -35.21 -8.11 -35.66
C LEU A 64 -36.33 -7.25 -35.02
N SER A 65 -35.98 -6.16 -34.34
CA SER A 65 -36.81 -4.93 -34.26
C SER A 65 -35.95 -3.79 -33.69
N THR A 66 -35.52 -2.85 -34.54
CA THR A 66 -36.24 -1.63 -34.92
C THR A 66 -36.11 -0.53 -33.88
N ILE A 67 -35.30 0.45 -34.28
CA ILE A 67 -35.21 1.83 -33.80
C ILE A 67 -36.63 2.40 -33.58
N SER A 68 -36.91 2.90 -32.39
CA SER A 68 -38.01 3.84 -32.16
C SER A 68 -37.47 5.15 -31.61
N ARG A 69 -37.35 6.11 -32.52
CA ARG A 69 -37.39 7.55 -32.23
C ARG A 69 -38.65 7.84 -31.41
N SER A 70 -38.49 8.44 -30.25
CA SER A 70 -39.57 9.21 -29.63
C SER A 70 -39.41 10.67 -30.06
N SER A 71 -40.12 11.02 -31.13
CA SER A 71 -40.47 12.38 -31.47
C SER A 71 -41.93 12.57 -31.09
N TYR A 72 -42.19 13.31 -30.01
CA TYR A 72 -43.47 14.00 -29.85
C TYR A 72 -43.24 15.46 -29.51
N ALA A 73 -44.01 16.26 -30.23
CA ALA A 73 -43.87 17.67 -30.43
C ALA A 73 -44.53 18.51 -29.31
N THR A 74 -44.01 19.73 -29.20
CA THR A 74 -44.74 20.99 -28.97
C THR A 74 -45.81 21.04 -27.87
N ARG A 75 -45.46 21.69 -26.75
CA ARG A 75 -46.41 22.54 -26.01
C ARG A 75 -45.72 23.83 -25.54
N ALA A 76 -46.38 24.95 -25.82
CA ALA A 76 -45.94 26.33 -25.69
C ALA A 76 -45.44 26.72 -24.27
N PRO A 77 -44.58 27.76 -24.16
CA PRO A 77 -44.09 28.25 -22.88
C PRO A 77 -45.15 29.09 -22.14
N PRO A 78 -45.32 28.94 -20.82
CA PRO A 78 -45.95 29.99 -20.03
C PRO A 78 -44.99 31.18 -19.97
N LYS A 79 -45.41 32.24 -20.65
CA LYS A 79 -44.89 33.60 -20.55
C LYS A 79 -44.99 34.07 -19.10
N LEU A 80 -43.89 34.06 -18.36
CA LEU A 80 -43.77 34.76 -17.08
C LEU A 80 -42.73 35.85 -17.21
N ALA A 81 -43.17 37.05 -16.83
CA ALA A 81 -42.56 38.32 -17.12
C ALA A 81 -41.19 38.48 -16.44
N LEU A 82 -40.17 38.74 -17.25
CA LEU A 82 -38.89 39.28 -16.81
C LEU A 82 -39.08 40.78 -16.53
N LYS A 83 -39.23 41.14 -15.26
CA LYS A 83 -39.06 42.52 -14.78
C LYS A 83 -38.38 42.49 -13.43
N SER A 84 -37.05 42.46 -13.43
CA SER A 84 -36.24 42.93 -12.30
C SER A 84 -35.31 44.02 -12.82
N SER A 85 -35.62 45.23 -12.38
CA SER A 85 -34.89 46.47 -12.62
C SER A 85 -33.50 46.35 -11.98
N LEU A 86 -32.46 46.13 -12.78
CA LEU A 86 -31.09 46.32 -12.33
C LEU A 86 -30.80 47.82 -12.34
N LYS A 87 -30.87 48.43 -11.16
CA LYS A 87 -30.16 49.67 -10.89
C LYS A 87 -28.86 49.29 -10.20
N ASP A 88 -27.76 49.72 -10.81
CA ASP A 88 -26.40 49.75 -10.29
C ASP A 88 -26.34 49.95 -8.77
N PHE A 89 -25.43 49.23 -8.11
CA PHE A 89 -24.43 49.78 -7.19
C PHE A 89 -23.46 48.65 -6.83
N GLY A 90 -22.23 48.74 -7.34
CA GLY A 90 -21.16 47.82 -6.99
C GLY A 90 -20.68 48.01 -5.55
N VAL A 91 -20.41 46.90 -4.85
CA VAL A 91 -19.53 46.85 -3.67
C VAL A 91 -18.92 45.43 -3.59
N ILE A 92 -17.62 45.35 -3.90
CA ILE A 92 -16.56 44.52 -3.30
C ILE A 92 -16.86 43.03 -3.04
N ALA A 93 -16.38 42.17 -3.93
CA ALA A 93 -16.14 40.76 -3.64
C ALA A 93 -14.90 40.61 -2.74
N VAL A 94 -15.10 40.51 -1.42
CA VAL A 94 -14.08 39.99 -0.50
C VAL A 94 -14.15 38.46 -0.58
N ALA A 95 -13.23 37.86 -1.34
CA ALA A 95 -12.99 36.41 -1.30
C ALA A 95 -12.20 36.07 -0.02
N THR A 96 -12.86 36.07 1.14
CA THR A 96 -12.33 35.40 2.33
C THR A 96 -12.59 33.91 2.19
N ALA A 97 -11.51 33.16 1.96
CA ALA A 97 -11.49 31.71 1.93
C ALA A 97 -12.23 31.14 3.14
N ALA A 98 -13.36 30.49 2.89
CA ALA A 98 -13.98 29.60 3.86
C ALA A 98 -13.04 28.42 4.05
N SER A 99 -12.14 28.52 5.04
CA SER A 99 -11.46 27.35 5.56
C SER A 99 -12.52 26.51 6.25
N ILE A 100 -13.01 25.50 5.54
CA ILE A 100 -13.83 24.45 6.13
C ILE A 100 -12.87 23.69 7.04
N VAL A 101 -12.78 24.09 8.31
CA VAL A 101 -12.22 23.25 9.35
C VAL A 101 -13.22 22.12 9.54
N LEU A 102 -13.02 21.05 8.78
CA LEU A 102 -13.68 19.79 9.04
C LEU A 102 -13.14 19.34 10.40
N ALA A 103 -13.89 19.63 11.47
CA ALA A 103 -13.73 18.96 12.74
C ALA A 103 -14.08 17.48 12.50
N GLY A 104 -13.11 16.74 11.98
CA GLY A 104 -13.23 15.34 11.69
C GLY A 104 -13.39 14.60 13.01
N ASN A 105 -14.49 13.88 13.16
CA ASN A 105 -14.54 12.71 14.01
C ASN A 105 -13.22 11.94 13.82
N ALA A 106 -12.55 11.55 14.91
CA ALA A 106 -11.27 10.85 14.88
C ALA A 106 -11.42 9.48 14.18
N MET A 107 -11.46 9.50 12.85
CA MET A 107 -11.42 8.33 12.00
C MET A 107 -9.95 7.98 11.90
N ALA A 108 -9.55 6.83 12.43
CA ALA A 108 -8.18 6.38 12.29
C ALA A 108 -7.85 6.23 10.80
N MET A 109 -6.68 6.71 10.38
CA MET A 109 -6.19 6.50 9.03
C MET A 109 -5.80 5.03 8.88
N GLU A 110 -6.55 4.28 8.09
CA GLU A 110 -6.28 2.87 7.83
C GLU A 110 -5.40 2.68 6.59
N VAL A 111 -4.32 1.89 6.74
CA VAL A 111 -3.39 1.51 5.67
C VAL A 111 -3.42 -0.01 5.54
N LEU A 112 -3.75 -0.53 4.36
CA LEU A 112 -3.72 -1.97 4.11
C LEU A 112 -2.29 -2.43 3.84
N LEU A 113 -1.92 -3.59 4.40
CA LEU A 113 -0.69 -4.30 4.09
C LEU A 113 -1.00 -5.38 3.05
N GLY A 114 -0.58 -5.11 1.82
CA GLY A 114 -0.94 -5.88 0.65
C GLY A 114 -2.23 -5.38 0.01
N SER A 115 -2.19 -5.17 -1.30
CA SER A 115 -3.35 -4.79 -2.10
C SER A 115 -4.33 -5.96 -2.28
N ASP A 116 -5.57 -5.68 -2.65
CA ASP A 116 -6.60 -6.70 -2.88
C ASP A 116 -6.28 -7.66 -4.04
N ASP A 117 -5.42 -7.24 -4.95
CA ASP A 117 -4.89 -8.07 -6.04
C ASP A 117 -3.69 -8.94 -5.64
N GLY A 118 -3.28 -8.88 -4.37
CA GLY A 118 -2.13 -9.60 -3.83
C GLY A 118 -0.78 -8.88 -4.03
N SER A 119 -0.77 -7.65 -4.55
CA SER A 119 0.47 -6.87 -4.67
C SER A 119 1.09 -6.56 -3.31
N LEU A 120 2.41 -6.68 -3.20
CA LEU A 120 3.19 -6.40 -1.99
C LEU A 120 3.40 -4.89 -1.82
N ALA A 121 2.33 -4.18 -1.46
CA ALA A 121 2.32 -2.72 -1.33
C ALA A 121 1.54 -2.27 -0.09
N PHE A 122 1.88 -1.09 0.41
CA PHE A 122 1.01 -0.37 1.33
C PHE A 122 -0.09 0.34 0.54
N VAL A 123 -1.33 0.31 1.04
CA VAL A 123 -2.46 0.98 0.38
C VAL A 123 -3.21 1.86 1.37
N PRO A 124 -3.13 3.20 1.26
CA PRO A 124 -2.27 3.95 0.35
C PRO A 124 -0.77 3.84 0.72
N SER A 125 0.13 3.96 -0.26
CA SER A 125 1.59 3.99 -0.03
C SER A 125 2.07 5.37 0.40
N GLU A 126 1.35 6.43 0.04
CA GLU A 126 1.64 7.79 0.48
C GLU A 126 0.37 8.46 1.02
N PHE A 127 0.46 9.05 2.21
CA PHE A 127 -0.67 9.73 2.82
C PHE A 127 -0.23 10.79 3.83
N THR A 128 -1.19 11.58 4.28
CA THR A 128 -0.97 12.68 5.22
C THR A 128 -1.98 12.60 6.34
N VAL A 129 -1.51 12.76 7.58
CA VAL A 129 -2.34 12.76 8.79
C VAL A 129 -2.10 14.02 9.61
N ALA A 130 -3.04 14.37 10.47
CA ALA A 130 -2.81 15.41 11.47
C ALA A 130 -1.92 14.87 12.60
N LYS A 131 -1.14 15.76 13.25
CA LYS A 131 -0.48 15.45 14.51
C LYS A 131 -1.43 14.76 15.51
N GLY A 132 -0.99 13.64 16.07
CA GLY A 132 -1.73 12.90 17.08
C GLY A 132 -2.87 12.03 16.54
N GLU A 133 -3.05 11.99 15.22
CA GLU A 133 -3.98 11.07 14.59
C GLU A 133 -3.50 9.62 14.71
N LYS A 134 -4.44 8.70 14.92
CA LYS A 134 -4.16 7.27 15.02
C LYS A 134 -4.09 6.67 13.62
N ILE A 135 -3.00 5.97 13.33
CA ILE A 135 -2.81 5.23 12.08
C ILE A 135 -2.93 3.74 12.39
N VAL A 136 -3.70 3.02 11.57
CA VAL A 136 -3.93 1.59 11.71
C VAL A 136 -3.43 0.89 10.45
N PHE A 137 -2.35 0.14 10.57
CA PHE A 137 -1.86 -0.73 9.52
C PHE A 137 -2.54 -2.09 9.64
N LYS A 138 -3.41 -2.43 8.69
CA LYS A 138 -4.21 -3.66 8.70
C LYS A 138 -3.69 -4.66 7.68
N ASN A 139 -3.33 -5.84 8.16
CA ASN A 139 -2.87 -6.93 7.32
C ASN A 139 -4.01 -7.41 6.40
N ASN A 140 -3.81 -7.38 5.08
CA ASN A 140 -4.86 -7.65 4.11
C ASN A 140 -4.55 -8.90 3.27
N ALA A 141 -3.46 -8.86 2.50
CA ALA A 141 -3.08 -9.91 1.57
C ALA A 141 -1.55 -10.05 1.44
N GLY A 142 -1.05 -11.18 0.97
CA GLY A 142 0.39 -11.38 0.73
C GLY A 142 1.26 -11.38 1.99
N PHE A 143 0.66 -11.68 3.15
CA PHE A 143 1.36 -11.82 4.44
C PHE A 143 2.39 -12.96 4.42
N PRO A 144 3.43 -12.92 5.28
CA PRO A 144 3.59 -12.05 6.44
C PRO A 144 4.09 -10.63 6.14
N HIS A 145 3.62 -9.65 6.91
CA HIS A 145 4.05 -8.24 6.82
C HIS A 145 4.47 -7.68 8.17
N ASN A 146 5.30 -6.64 8.16
CA ASN A 146 5.50 -5.74 9.30
C ASN A 146 5.58 -4.29 8.85
N VAL A 147 5.69 -3.39 9.82
CA VAL A 147 5.83 -1.96 9.59
C VAL A 147 7.04 -1.48 10.38
N VAL A 148 8.09 -1.08 9.67
CA VAL A 148 9.33 -0.56 10.24
C VAL A 148 9.56 0.83 9.68
N PHE A 149 9.76 1.81 10.56
CA PHE A 149 10.12 3.17 10.17
C PHE A 149 11.63 3.27 9.96
N ASP A 150 12.03 3.93 8.89
CA ASP A 150 13.45 4.11 8.56
C ASP A 150 14.06 5.22 9.42
N GLU A 151 15.10 4.89 10.18
CA GLU A 151 15.83 5.82 11.05
C GLU A 151 16.40 7.03 10.29
N ASP A 152 16.73 6.86 9.01
CA ASP A 152 17.28 7.91 8.15
C ASP A 152 16.20 8.80 7.51
N GLU A 153 14.93 8.36 7.50
CA GLU A 153 13.80 9.04 6.85
C GLU A 153 12.69 9.47 7.81
N ILE A 154 13.03 9.75 9.07
CA ILE A 154 12.11 10.30 10.09
C ILE A 154 12.58 11.66 10.63
N PRO A 155 11.69 12.47 11.24
CA PRO A 155 12.07 13.75 11.81
C PRO A 155 13.09 13.59 12.95
N SER A 156 14.01 14.54 13.06
CA SER A 156 15.03 14.54 14.10
C SER A 156 14.41 14.52 15.50
N GLY A 157 14.94 13.68 16.39
CA GLY A 157 14.43 13.53 17.76
C GLY A 157 13.33 12.48 17.91
N VAL A 158 12.82 11.93 16.81
CA VAL A 158 11.97 10.73 16.85
C VAL A 158 12.83 9.48 16.93
N ASP A 159 12.41 8.53 17.74
CA ASP A 159 13.06 7.24 17.93
C ASP A 159 12.32 6.17 17.12
N ALA A 160 12.90 5.72 16.01
CA ALA A 160 12.27 4.75 15.11
C ALA A 160 11.88 3.45 15.81
N SER A 161 12.68 2.99 16.77
CA SER A 161 12.43 1.75 17.51
C SER A 161 11.17 1.81 18.36
N LYS A 162 10.69 3.00 18.73
CA LYS A 162 9.45 3.18 19.51
C LYS A 162 8.18 3.23 18.66
N ILE A 163 8.33 3.55 17.38
CA ILE A 163 7.22 3.70 16.43
C ILE A 163 7.18 2.57 15.40
N SER A 164 8.14 1.64 15.46
CA SER A 164 8.22 0.48 14.57
C SER A 164 7.76 -0.77 15.28
N MET A 165 7.37 -1.77 14.49
CA MET A 165 7.35 -3.14 14.96
C MET A 165 8.78 -3.68 15.07
N ASP A 166 9.02 -4.62 15.98
CA ASP A 166 10.27 -5.38 15.98
C ASP A 166 10.46 -6.07 14.61
N GLU A 167 11.69 -6.08 14.07
CA GLU A 167 11.93 -6.67 12.75
C GLU A 167 11.58 -8.16 12.67
N THR A 168 11.63 -8.86 13.81
CA THR A 168 11.25 -10.29 13.91
C THR A 168 9.77 -10.51 14.18
N ALA A 169 9.02 -9.46 14.56
CA ALA A 169 7.58 -9.54 14.78
C ALA A 169 6.86 -9.29 13.45
N LEU A 170 6.03 -10.25 13.04
CA LEU A 170 5.30 -10.21 11.78
C LEU A 170 3.81 -10.39 12.04
N LEU A 171 2.98 -9.71 11.24
CA LEU A 171 1.56 -9.95 11.10
C LEU A 171 1.36 -11.09 10.09
N ASN A 172 0.85 -12.22 10.57
CA ASN A 172 0.78 -13.49 9.85
C ASN A 172 -0.62 -13.82 9.33
N GLY A 173 -1.65 -13.12 9.82
CA GLY A 173 -3.04 -13.36 9.46
C GLY A 173 -3.74 -12.12 8.92
N ALA A 174 -4.70 -12.32 8.00
CA ALA A 174 -5.55 -11.26 7.53
C ALA A 174 -6.38 -10.65 8.68
N GLY A 175 -6.49 -9.33 8.71
CA GLY A 175 -7.17 -8.56 9.75
C GLY A 175 -6.33 -8.25 10.99
N GLU A 176 -5.12 -8.81 11.13
CA GLU A 176 -4.20 -8.38 12.19
C GLU A 176 -3.75 -6.95 11.97
N THR A 177 -3.55 -6.19 13.06
CA THR A 177 -3.29 -4.75 12.99
C THR A 177 -2.06 -4.34 13.78
N TYR A 178 -1.34 -3.37 13.25
CA TYR A 178 -0.37 -2.56 13.99
C TYR A 178 -0.88 -1.12 14.06
N GLU A 179 -0.82 -0.50 15.22
CA GLU A 179 -1.35 0.85 15.45
C GLU A 179 -0.24 1.75 15.98
N VAL A 180 -0.17 2.97 15.43
CA VAL A 180 0.81 3.97 15.85
C VAL A 180 0.20 5.37 15.81
N THR A 181 0.62 6.21 16.74
CA THR A 181 0.26 7.63 16.78
C THR A 181 1.54 8.45 16.72
N LEU A 182 1.62 9.37 15.76
CA LEU A 182 2.78 10.22 15.56
C LEU A 182 2.48 11.66 15.98
N THR A 183 3.35 12.24 16.80
CA THR A 183 3.15 13.59 17.36
C THR A 183 4.10 14.63 16.80
N GLU A 184 5.22 14.22 16.21
CA GLU A 184 6.18 15.15 15.64
C GLU A 184 5.81 15.41 14.17
N PRO A 185 5.73 16.68 13.74
CA PRO A 185 5.45 17.00 12.35
C PRO A 185 6.65 16.67 11.46
N GLY A 186 6.38 16.23 10.23
CA GLY A 186 7.42 15.94 9.25
C GLY A 186 7.12 14.73 8.37
N SER A 187 8.13 14.30 7.63
CA SER A 187 8.06 13.13 6.75
C SER A 187 8.60 11.90 7.47
N TYR A 188 7.92 10.77 7.29
CA TYR A 188 8.24 9.47 7.84
C TYR A 188 8.29 8.44 6.71
N GLY A 189 9.47 7.94 6.41
CA GLY A 189 9.66 6.75 5.58
C GLY A 189 9.42 5.50 6.39
N PHE A 190 8.70 4.53 5.82
CA PHE A 190 8.50 3.22 6.43
C PHE A 190 8.48 2.12 5.37
N TYR A 191 8.78 0.90 5.78
CA TYR A 191 8.89 -0.25 4.89
C TYR A 191 8.44 -1.54 5.57
N CYS A 192 8.18 -2.56 4.75
CA CYS A 192 7.95 -3.92 5.20
C CYS A 192 9.26 -4.70 5.03
N ALA A 193 9.90 -5.13 6.13
CA ALA A 193 11.19 -5.80 6.12
C ALA A 193 11.29 -7.01 5.16
N PRO A 194 10.33 -7.97 5.14
CA PRO A 194 10.40 -9.10 4.20
C PRO A 194 10.21 -8.70 2.73
N HIS A 195 9.61 -7.53 2.45
CA HIS A 195 9.17 -7.13 1.11
C HIS A 195 9.80 -5.81 0.61
N GLN A 196 10.75 -5.24 1.35
CA GLN A 196 11.44 -4.00 0.97
C GLN A 196 12.14 -4.14 -0.39
N GLY A 197 12.76 -5.30 -0.65
CA GLY A 197 13.40 -5.61 -1.93
C GLY A 197 12.42 -5.72 -3.12
N ALA A 198 11.13 -5.91 -2.84
CA ALA A 198 10.05 -5.88 -3.82
C ALA A 198 9.42 -4.49 -3.99
N GLY A 199 9.89 -3.49 -3.24
CA GLY A 199 9.39 -2.11 -3.29
C GLY A 199 8.22 -1.83 -2.33
N MET A 200 7.98 -2.69 -1.33
CA MET A 200 6.97 -2.42 -0.30
C MET A 200 7.48 -1.37 0.70
N VAL A 201 7.42 -0.12 0.25
CA VAL A 201 7.81 1.09 1.00
C VAL A 201 6.65 2.08 0.99
N GLY A 202 6.60 2.93 2.00
CA GLY A 202 5.59 3.96 2.13
C GLY A 202 6.13 5.25 2.72
N LYS A 203 5.38 6.32 2.54
CA LYS A 203 5.72 7.66 3.00
C LYS A 203 4.53 8.32 3.67
N LEU A 204 4.74 8.74 4.90
CA LEU A 204 3.74 9.41 5.71
C LEU A 204 4.17 10.84 6.01
N THR A 205 3.27 11.80 5.82
CA THR A 205 3.48 13.19 6.25
C THR A 205 2.59 13.53 7.42
N VAL A 206 3.17 13.95 8.54
CA VAL A 206 2.45 14.48 9.70
C VAL A 206 2.44 16.00 9.63
N LYS A 207 1.23 16.59 9.66
CA LYS A 207 1.00 18.04 9.66
C LYS A 207 0.94 18.64 11.06
#